data_AF-A0A2K2F767-F1
#
_entry.id   AF-A0A2K2F767-F1
#
_cell.length_a   1.000
_cell.length_b   1.000
_cell.length_c   1.000
_cell.angle_alpha   90.00
_cell.angle_beta   90.00
_cell.angle_gamma   90.00
#
_symmetry.space_group_name_H-M   'P 1'
#
loop_
_entity.id
_entity.type
_entity.pdbx_description
1 polymer ?
#
loop_
_entity_poly.entity_id
_entity_poly.type
_entity_poly.pdbx_seq_one_letter_code
_entity_poly.pdbx_strand_id
1 'polypeptide(L)'
;MSVKLVAPGVDIPTVPISNSSKPVKVSGSSYSAAFITGAAALLLEANPELSAAQLREILYRTAEDLGSEGYDTETGWGLIDVSKALSEVPKYIPLTSKSAGELVTVPYLKEAA
;
A
#
# COMPACT_ATOMS: atom_id res chain seq x y z
N MET A 1 15.91 -3.84 -15.22
CA MET A 1 14.55 -3.92 -14.65
C MET A 1 14.75 -4.20 -13.17
N SER A 2 14.20 -3.37 -12.27
CA SER A 2 14.49 -3.47 -10.83
C SER A 2 13.23 -3.80 -10.04
N VAL A 3 13.28 -4.80 -9.15
CA VAL A 3 12.19 -5.12 -8.22
C VAL A 3 12.07 -3.99 -7.18
N LYS A 4 10.85 -3.66 -6.76
CA LYS A 4 10.60 -2.65 -5.72
C LYS A 4 9.94 -3.23 -4.47
N LEU A 5 9.04 -4.18 -4.66
CA LEU A 5 8.32 -4.88 -3.62
C LEU A 5 8.05 -6.30 -4.09
N VAL A 6 7.90 -7.22 -3.14
CA VAL A 6 7.40 -8.57 -3.40
C VAL A 6 6.06 -8.78 -2.69
N ALA A 7 5.27 -9.68 -3.26
CA ALA A 7 3.97 -10.08 -2.75
C ALA A 7 3.68 -11.51 -3.22
N PRO A 8 2.76 -12.25 -2.58
CA PRO A 8 2.40 -13.60 -2.99
C PRO A 8 2.03 -13.66 -4.48
N GLY A 9 2.72 -14.52 -5.21
CA GLY A 9 2.51 -14.70 -6.65
C GLY A 9 2.65 -16.14 -7.12
N VAL A 10 2.73 -17.12 -6.21
CA VAL A 10 2.83 -18.55 -6.52
C VAL A 10 1.72 -19.28 -5.79
N ASP A 11 1.07 -20.22 -6.48
CA ASP A 11 -0.03 -21.03 -5.95
C ASP A 11 -1.18 -20.22 -5.34
N ILE A 12 -1.45 -19.05 -5.93
CA ILE A 12 -2.50 -18.13 -5.48
C ILE A 12 -3.87 -18.72 -5.83
N PRO A 13 -4.76 -18.95 -4.87
CA PRO A 13 -6.14 -19.35 -5.16
C PRO A 13 -6.90 -18.15 -5.74
N THR A 14 -7.46 -18.30 -6.93
CA THR A 14 -8.26 -17.27 -7.60
C THR A 14 -9.58 -17.83 -8.14
N VAL A 15 -10.49 -16.91 -8.46
CA VAL A 15 -11.73 -17.24 -9.16
C VAL A 15 -11.42 -17.69 -10.58
N PRO A 16 -11.98 -18.82 -11.05
CA PRO A 16 -11.79 -19.27 -12.42
C PRO A 16 -12.51 -18.38 -13.43
N ILE A 17 -11.99 -18.31 -14.66
CA ILE A 17 -12.64 -17.61 -15.79
C ILE A 17 -13.82 -18.46 -16.36
N SER A 18 -13.98 -19.70 -15.90
CA SER A 18 -15.13 -20.55 -16.21
C SER A 18 -16.24 -20.38 -15.17
N ASN A 19 -17.47 -20.82 -15.50
CA ASN A 19 -18.60 -20.88 -14.56
C ASN A 19 -18.46 -22.00 -13.50
N SER A 20 -17.24 -22.24 -13.02
CA SER A 20 -16.93 -23.22 -11.99
C SER A 20 -16.94 -22.54 -10.62
N SER A 21 -17.50 -23.22 -9.61
CA SER A 21 -17.45 -22.78 -8.21
C SER A 21 -16.14 -23.13 -7.50
N LYS A 22 -15.24 -23.88 -8.15
CA LYS A 22 -13.97 -24.31 -7.58
C LYS A 22 -12.86 -23.29 -7.89
N PRO A 23 -12.13 -22.78 -6.87
CA PRO A 23 -10.96 -21.94 -7.09
C PRO A 23 -9.90 -22.66 -7.91
N VAL A 24 -9.14 -21.89 -8.69
CA VAL A 24 -7.96 -22.38 -9.43
C VAL A 24 -6.70 -21.78 -8.83
N LYS A 25 -5.60 -22.54 -8.84
CA LYS A 25 -4.29 -22.03 -8.43
C LYS A 25 -3.57 -21.43 -9.63
N VAL A 26 -3.00 -20.25 -9.43
CA VAL A 26 -2.29 -19.50 -10.46
C VAL A 26 -0.95 -18.97 -9.91
N SER A 27 0.01 -18.82 -10.81
CA SER A 27 1.35 -18.32 -10.48
C SER A 27 1.80 -17.30 -11.52
N GLY A 28 2.42 -16.21 -11.08
CA GLY A 28 2.93 -15.15 -11.93
C GLY A 28 3.07 -13.82 -11.19
N SER A 29 4.03 -13.01 -11.60
CA SER A 29 4.25 -11.66 -11.04
C SER A 29 3.06 -10.72 -11.24
N SER A 30 2.20 -10.98 -12.23
CA SER A 30 0.91 -10.28 -12.39
C SER A 30 0.02 -10.39 -11.15
N TYR A 31 0.07 -11.52 -10.44
CA TYR A 31 -0.70 -11.70 -9.20
C TYR A 31 -0.05 -10.97 -8.02
N SER A 32 1.28 -10.98 -7.92
CA SER A 32 2.00 -10.13 -6.96
C SER A 32 1.68 -8.65 -7.18
N ALA A 33 1.64 -8.20 -8.44
CA ALA A 33 1.25 -6.84 -8.78
C ALA A 33 -0.20 -6.53 -8.39
N ALA A 34 -1.13 -7.48 -8.55
CA ALA A 34 -2.52 -7.33 -8.11
C ALA A 34 -2.63 -7.17 -6.59
N PHE A 35 -1.88 -7.95 -5.80
CA PHE A 35 -1.81 -7.78 -4.34
C PHE A 35 -1.30 -6.39 -3.94
N ILE A 36 -0.20 -5.93 -4.54
CA ILE A 36 0.34 -4.58 -4.30
C ILE A 36 -0.68 -3.50 -4.68
N THR A 37 -1.43 -3.71 -5.78
CA THR A 37 -2.48 -2.78 -6.23
C THR A 37 -3.63 -2.72 -5.24
N GLY A 38 -4.06 -3.87 -4.70
CA GLY A 38 -5.08 -3.93 -3.65
C GLY A 38 -4.62 -3.21 -2.36
N ALA A 39 -3.37 -3.41 -1.95
CA ALA A 39 -2.79 -2.68 -0.82
C ALA A 39 -2.79 -1.16 -1.07
N ALA A 40 -2.36 -0.72 -2.25
CA ALA A 40 -2.39 0.70 -2.63
C ALA A 40 -3.81 1.27 -2.60
N ALA A 41 -4.81 0.50 -3.05
CA ALA A 41 -6.22 0.91 -2.99
C ALA A 41 -6.71 1.10 -1.54
N LEU A 42 -6.34 0.22 -0.62
CA LEU A 42 -6.68 0.35 0.81
C LEU A 42 -6.03 1.60 1.45
N LEU A 43 -4.79 1.90 1.08
CA LEU A 43 -4.11 3.12 1.55
C LEU A 43 -4.82 4.38 1.05
N LEU A 44 -5.25 4.39 -0.22
CA LEU A 44 -6.01 5.49 -0.80
C LEU A 44 -7.42 5.61 -0.22
N GLU A 45 -8.05 4.50 0.16
CA GLU A 45 -9.32 4.52 0.89
C GLU A 45 -9.14 5.17 2.27
N ALA A 46 -8.06 4.83 2.98
CA ALA A 46 -7.75 5.40 4.29
C ALA A 46 -7.42 6.91 4.21
N ASN A 47 -6.72 7.33 3.15
CA ASN A 47 -6.47 8.75 2.89
C ASN A 47 -6.41 9.05 1.37
N PRO A 48 -7.49 9.61 0.80
CA PRO A 48 -7.56 9.93 -0.63
C PRO A 48 -6.61 11.03 -1.10
N GLU A 49 -6.02 11.81 -0.19
CA GLU A 49 -5.08 12.90 -0.51
C GLU A 49 -3.62 12.44 -0.60
N LEU A 50 -3.34 11.14 -0.40
CA LEU A 50 -1.99 10.60 -0.57
C LEU A 50 -1.50 10.80 -2.01
N SER A 51 -0.35 11.45 -2.14
CA SER A 51 0.38 11.46 -3.41
C SER A 51 0.95 10.07 -3.71
N ALA A 52 1.19 9.80 -4.99
CA ALA A 52 1.85 8.56 -5.43
C ALA A 52 3.27 8.39 -4.85
N ALA A 53 3.94 9.47 -4.45
CA ALA A 53 5.23 9.41 -3.77
C ALA A 53 5.07 8.93 -2.32
N GLN A 54 4.16 9.53 -1.56
CA GLN A 54 3.86 9.15 -0.18
C GLN A 54 3.34 7.71 -0.09
N LEU A 55 2.44 7.33 -0.99
CA LEU A 55 1.91 5.96 -1.03
C LEU A 55 3.05 4.94 -1.23
N ARG A 56 3.96 5.18 -2.17
CA ARG A 56 5.12 4.30 -2.40
C ARG A 56 6.04 4.26 -1.18
N GLU A 57 6.33 5.41 -0.59
CA GLU A 57 7.20 5.50 0.58
C GLU A 57 6.63 4.71 1.77
N ILE A 58 5.32 4.83 2.04
CA ILE A 58 4.65 4.04 3.07
C ILE A 58 4.83 2.55 2.76
N LEU A 59 4.49 2.10 1.55
CA LEU A 59 4.64 0.68 1.18
C LEU A 59 6.09 0.18 1.28
N TYR A 60 7.07 0.99 0.95
CA TYR A 60 8.49 0.62 1.00
C TYR A 60 8.99 0.51 2.44
N ARG A 61 8.73 1.51 3.29
CA ARG A 61 9.24 1.53 4.67
C ARG A 61 8.53 0.54 5.59
N THR A 62 7.32 0.11 5.23
CA THR A 62 6.57 -0.86 6.02
C THR A 62 6.73 -2.29 5.54
N ALA A 63 7.36 -2.52 4.39
CA ALA A 63 7.65 -3.86 3.93
C ALA A 63 8.52 -4.64 4.93
N GLU A 64 8.31 -5.96 4.97
CA GLU A 64 9.15 -6.91 5.68
C GLU A 64 10.34 -7.26 4.78
N ASP A 65 11.54 -6.92 5.22
CA ASP A 65 12.77 -7.26 4.53
C ASP A 65 13.00 -8.78 4.56
N LEU A 66 13.18 -9.38 3.38
CA LEU A 66 13.40 -10.82 3.21
C LEU A 66 14.85 -11.17 2.85
N GLY A 67 15.71 -10.18 2.69
CA GLY A 67 17.05 -10.33 2.12
C GLY A 67 18.12 -9.61 2.93
N SER A 68 18.91 -8.78 2.24
CA SER A 68 19.91 -7.93 2.89
C SER A 68 19.23 -6.68 3.42
N GLU A 69 19.65 -6.20 4.59
CA GLU A 69 19.07 -5.03 5.23
C GLU A 69 18.87 -3.86 4.25
N GLY A 70 17.61 -3.47 4.07
CA GLY A 70 17.20 -2.40 3.19
C GLY A 70 16.85 -2.87 1.78
N TYR A 71 17.29 -2.12 0.77
CA TYR A 71 16.93 -2.42 -0.61
C TYR A 71 17.90 -3.43 -1.23
N ASP A 72 17.37 -4.50 -1.82
CA ASP A 72 18.13 -5.44 -2.63
C ASP A 72 17.51 -5.63 -4.04
N THR A 73 18.27 -6.19 -4.98
CA THR A 73 17.82 -6.32 -6.37
C THR A 73 16.86 -7.48 -6.63
N GLU A 74 16.78 -8.44 -5.72
CA GLU A 74 15.94 -9.65 -5.81
C GLU A 74 14.56 -9.42 -5.19
N THR A 75 14.48 -8.79 -4.01
CA THR A 75 13.23 -8.57 -3.26
C THR A 75 12.81 -7.10 -3.19
N GLY A 76 13.66 -6.17 -3.64
CA GLY A 76 13.38 -4.74 -3.55
C GLY A 76 13.45 -4.27 -2.10
N TRP A 77 12.39 -3.64 -1.61
CA TRP A 77 12.24 -3.30 -0.19
C TRP A 77 11.64 -4.43 0.65
N GLY A 78 11.35 -5.58 0.04
CA GLY A 78 10.80 -6.75 0.73
C GLY A 78 9.31 -6.99 0.50
N LEU A 79 8.74 -7.84 1.35
CA LEU A 79 7.36 -8.32 1.30
C LEU A 79 6.39 -7.27 1.83
N ILE A 80 5.29 -7.02 1.11
CA ILE A 80 4.29 -6.07 1.58
C ILE A 80 3.69 -6.47 2.94
N ASP A 81 3.64 -5.52 3.87
CA ASP A 81 2.86 -5.61 5.11
C ASP A 81 1.77 -4.53 5.07
N VAL A 82 0.55 -4.96 4.73
CA VAL A 82 -0.61 -4.07 4.57
C VAL A 82 -1.06 -3.50 5.92
N SER A 83 -0.98 -4.28 7.00
CA SER A 83 -1.39 -3.85 8.33
C SER A 83 -0.47 -2.75 8.85
N LYS A 84 0.85 -2.95 8.72
CA LYS A 84 1.84 -1.92 9.07
C LYS A 84 1.73 -0.70 8.14
N ALA A 85 1.51 -0.90 6.83
CA ALA A 85 1.28 0.20 5.89
C ALA A 85 0.09 1.07 6.30
N LEU A 86 -1.05 0.45 6.65
CA LEU A 86 -2.25 1.17 7.09
C LEU A 86 -2.04 1.96 8.39
N SER A 87 -1.25 1.44 9.33
CA SER A 87 -0.94 2.18 10.57
C SER A 87 -0.11 3.45 10.35
N GLU A 88 0.60 3.51 9.22
CA GLU A 88 1.48 4.62 8.85
C GLU A 88 0.78 5.65 7.94
N VAL A 89 -0.47 5.41 7.53
CA VAL A 89 -1.26 6.37 6.74
C VAL A 89 -1.64 7.56 7.62
N PRO A 90 -1.32 8.81 7.22
CA PRO A 90 -1.76 10.00 7.94
C PRO A 90 -3.29 10.07 7.98
N LYS A 91 -3.84 10.42 9.14
CA LYS A 91 -5.29 10.58 9.31
C LYS A 91 -5.83 11.61 8.33
N TYR A 92 -6.80 11.20 7.52
CA TYR A 92 -7.53 12.11 6.65
C TYR A 92 -8.58 12.89 7.46
N ILE A 93 -8.49 14.22 7.43
CA ILE A 93 -9.45 15.13 8.06
C ILE A 93 -10.10 15.94 6.93
N PRO A 94 -11.31 15.60 6.48
CA PRO A 94 -11.95 16.34 5.41
C PRO A 94 -12.23 17.78 5.87
N LEU A 95 -11.89 18.76 5.02
CA LEU A 95 -12.08 20.18 5.30
C LEU A 95 -13.55 20.56 5.57
N THR A 96 -14.49 19.67 5.22
CA THR A 96 -15.93 19.83 5.43
C THR A 96 -16.46 19.29 6.76
N SER A 97 -15.67 18.55 7.56
CA SER A 97 -16.14 18.01 8.86
C SER A 97 -16.10 19.02 10.02
N LYS A 98 -16.00 20.31 9.71
CA LYS A 98 -16.08 21.38 10.68
C LYS A 98 -17.55 21.66 10.97
N SER A 99 -18.06 21.07 12.05
CA SER A 99 -19.32 21.52 12.64
C SER A 99 -19.31 23.04 12.74
N ALA A 100 -20.42 23.66 12.34
CA ALA A 100 -20.63 25.09 12.40
C ALA A 100 -20.03 25.71 13.68
N GLY A 101 -19.01 26.57 13.54
CA GLY A 101 -18.69 27.56 14.56
C GLY A 101 -17.26 27.66 15.10
N GLU A 102 -16.32 26.78 14.78
CA GLU A 102 -14.97 26.93 15.39
C GLU A 102 -13.84 26.72 14.39
N LEU A 103 -13.13 27.80 14.07
CA LEU A 103 -11.92 27.80 13.25
C LEU A 103 -10.78 26.98 13.90
N VAL A 104 -10.84 25.65 13.81
CA VAL A 104 -9.67 24.81 14.05
C VAL A 104 -8.60 25.18 13.02
N THR A 105 -7.53 25.81 13.49
CA THR A 105 -6.30 26.02 12.73
C THR A 105 -5.53 24.71 12.72
N VAL A 106 -5.37 24.10 11.54
CA VAL A 106 -4.50 22.92 11.36
C VAL A 106 -3.05 23.42 11.32
N PRO A 107 -2.16 23.04 12.26
CA PRO A 107 -0.85 23.64 12.42
C PRO A 107 0.24 23.10 11.47
N TYR A 108 -0.10 22.53 10.30
CA TYR A 108 0.89 21.83 9.47
C TYR A 108 1.74 22.72 8.53
N LEU A 109 1.91 24.03 8.79
CA LEU A 109 2.83 24.87 7.99
C LEU A 109 3.68 25.81 8.85
N LYS A 110 4.51 25.23 9.72
CA LYS A 110 5.74 25.82 10.30
C LYS A 110 6.67 24.64 10.58
N GLU A 111 7.91 24.52 10.13
CA GLU A 111 8.91 25.41 9.54
C GLU A 111 9.86 24.51 8.70
N ALA A 112 10.29 25.01 7.55
CA ALA A 112 11.62 24.70 7.03
C ALA A 112 12.23 26.07 6.72
N ALA A 113 13.02 26.55 7.70
CA ALA A 113 13.95 27.66 7.53
C ALA A 113 15.18 27.20 6.75
#